data_AF-A0A396JSP9-F1
#
_entry.id   AF-A0A396JSP9-F1
#
_cell.length_a   1.000
_cell.length_b   1.000
_cell.length_c   1.000
_cell.angle_alpha   90.00
_cell.angle_beta   90.00
_cell.angle_gamma   90.00
#
_symmetry.space_group_name_H-M   'P 1'
#
loop_
_entity.id
_entity.type
_entity.pdbx_description
1 polymer ?
#
loop_
_entity_poly.entity_id
_entity_poly.type
_entity_poly.pdbx_seq_one_letter_code
_entity_poly.pdbx_strand_id
1 'polypeptide(L)'
;MINNLALSPNTQYAAYLVFKMIDADGFRNLRVGLFVGIEGCLGNTKIVCLDPNMVPKLYSIDRSWYWVLRVLDDIVVGLQRPNVRSDGWLEIEMGDFFNLDLQVEEVYEYCRYKGW
;
A
#
# COMPACT_ATOMS: atom_id res chain seq x y z
N MET A 1 -0.06 5.14 -11.35
CA MET A 1 0.83 6.20 -11.83
C MET A 1 0.07 7.52 -11.70
N ILE A 2 0.68 8.56 -11.14
CA ILE A 2 0.01 9.83 -10.82
C ILE A 2 0.41 10.88 -11.86
N ASN A 3 -0.58 11.58 -12.44
CA ASN A 3 -0.32 12.80 -13.21
C ASN A 3 -0.02 13.95 -12.25
N ASN A 4 1.19 14.47 -12.30
CA ASN A 4 1.71 15.44 -11.34
C ASN A 4 1.50 16.90 -11.76
N LEU A 5 0.98 17.17 -12.97
CA LEU A 5 0.72 18.52 -13.47
C LEU A 5 -0.35 19.27 -12.67
N ALA A 6 -1.23 18.53 -11.97
CA ALA A 6 -2.25 19.10 -11.09
C ALA A 6 -1.77 19.31 -9.65
N LEU A 7 -0.55 18.88 -9.33
CA LEU A 7 0.05 19.00 -8.01
C LEU A 7 0.95 20.22 -7.96
N SER A 8 1.04 20.84 -6.77
CA SER A 8 1.95 21.95 -6.56
C SER A 8 3.40 21.50 -6.79
N PRO A 9 4.20 22.28 -7.51
CA PRO A 9 5.60 21.96 -7.73
C PRO A 9 6.43 22.03 -6.45
N ASN A 10 7.60 21.40 -6.48
CA ASN A 10 8.60 21.39 -5.40
C ASN A 10 8.03 21.00 -4.03
N THR A 11 7.08 20.06 -4.04
CA THR A 11 6.33 19.66 -2.85
C THR A 11 6.44 18.16 -2.64
N GLN A 12 6.69 17.75 -1.40
CA GLN A 12 6.66 16.33 -1.01
C GLN A 12 5.22 15.93 -0.71
N TYR A 13 4.77 14.88 -1.38
CA TYR A 13 3.44 14.30 -1.21
C TYR A 13 3.54 12.92 -0.59
N ALA A 14 2.68 12.65 0.39
CA ALA A 14 2.41 11.30 0.84
C ALA A 14 1.17 10.76 0.11
N ALA A 15 1.27 9.53 -0.39
CA ALA A 15 0.18 8.83 -1.04
C ALA A 15 -0.48 7.84 -0.08
N TYR A 16 -1.80 7.84 -0.05
CA TYR A 16 -2.60 6.92 0.76
C TYR A 16 -3.55 6.15 -0.14
N LEU A 17 -3.68 4.84 0.10
CA LEU A 17 -4.76 4.04 -0.44
C LEU A 17 -5.95 4.15 0.52
N VAL A 18 -7.04 4.75 0.07
CA VAL A 18 -8.30 4.87 0.82
C VAL A 18 -9.35 3.99 0.17
N PHE A 19 -9.93 3.05 0.92
CA PHE A 19 -10.79 2.01 0.36
C PHE A 19 -11.85 1.49 1.34
N LYS A 20 -12.81 0.72 0.82
CA LYS A 20 -13.80 -0.04 1.59
C LYS A 20 -13.79 -1.49 1.17
N MET A 21 -13.96 -2.38 2.15
CA MET A 21 -14.13 -3.81 1.94
C MET A 21 -15.64 -4.11 1.98
N ILE A 22 -16.29 -4.08 0.81
CA ILE A 22 -17.72 -4.42 0.68
C ILE A 22 -17.79 -5.76 -0.03
N ASP A 23 -18.22 -6.80 0.68
CA ASP A 23 -18.30 -8.17 0.16
C ASP A 23 -16.98 -8.66 -0.47
N ALA A 24 -15.85 -8.21 0.11
CA ALA A 24 -14.52 -8.52 -0.40
C ALA A 24 -14.08 -9.91 0.07
N ASP A 25 -13.88 -10.83 -0.88
CA ASP A 25 -13.29 -12.14 -0.65
C ASP A 25 -11.88 -12.22 -1.26
N GLY A 26 -11.04 -13.10 -0.72
CA GLY A 26 -9.71 -13.37 -1.26
C GLY A 26 -8.60 -12.38 -0.85
N PHE A 27 -8.83 -11.49 0.11
CA PHE A 27 -7.79 -10.58 0.65
C PHE A 27 -7.37 -10.89 2.10
N ARG A 28 -7.97 -11.92 2.71
CA ARG A 28 -7.68 -12.32 4.09
C ARG A 28 -6.26 -12.84 4.20
N ASN A 29 -5.49 -12.28 5.12
CA ASN A 29 -4.11 -12.68 5.40
C ASN A 29 -3.22 -12.79 4.14
N LEU A 30 -3.43 -11.90 3.16
CA LEU A 30 -2.60 -11.82 1.97
C LEU A 30 -1.63 -10.65 2.02
N ARG A 31 -0.44 -10.88 1.48
CA ARG A 31 0.55 -9.85 1.20
C ARG A 31 0.15 -9.12 -0.08
N VAL A 32 0.03 -7.81 0.00
CA VAL A 32 -0.30 -6.95 -1.14
C VAL A 32 0.83 -5.96 -1.36
N GLY A 33 1.30 -5.85 -2.60
CA GLY A 33 2.24 -4.81 -3.01
C GLY A 33 1.50 -3.54 -3.41
N LEU A 34 1.78 -2.44 -2.70
CA LEU A 34 1.31 -1.11 -3.05
C LEU A 34 2.46 -0.34 -3.69
N PHE A 35 2.25 0.17 -4.89
CA PHE A 35 3.26 0.93 -5.63
C PHE A 35 2.85 2.40 -5.77
N VAL A 36 3.77 3.31 -5.45
CA VAL A 36 3.64 4.74 -5.73
C VAL A 36 4.86 5.22 -6.49
N GLY A 37 4.63 5.96 -7.57
CA GLY A 37 5.68 6.51 -8.41
C GLY A 37 5.14 7.56 -9.37
N ILE A 38 6.03 8.45 -9.77
CA ILE A 38 5.78 9.46 -10.81
C ILE A 38 6.03 8.80 -12.17
N GLU A 39 5.23 9.16 -13.17
CA GLU A 39 5.49 8.74 -14.54
C GLU A 39 6.92 9.13 -14.94
N GLY A 40 7.70 8.13 -15.32
CA GLY A 40 9.10 8.30 -15.69
C GLY A 40 10.13 8.35 -14.57
N CYS A 41 9.73 8.17 -13.32
CA CYS A 41 10.66 7.87 -12.24
C CYS A 41 10.48 6.44 -11.74
N LEU A 42 11.50 5.94 -11.05
CA LEU A 42 11.33 4.79 -10.18
C LEU A 42 10.38 5.16 -9.04
N GLY A 43 9.59 4.17 -8.63
CA GLY A 43 8.64 4.30 -7.53
C GLY A 43 8.97 3.36 -6.39
N ASN A 44 8.30 3.56 -5.27
CA ASN A 44 8.43 2.73 -4.09
C ASN A 44 7.34 1.65 -4.09
N THR A 45 7.72 0.41 -3.77
CA THR A 45 6.78 -0.69 -3.51
C THR A 45 6.79 -1.04 -2.03
N LYS A 46 5.63 -0.96 -1.41
CA LYS A 46 5.41 -1.32 -0.01
C LYS A 46 4.59 -2.60 0.10
N ILE A 47 5.07 -3.57 0.87
CA ILE A 47 4.33 -4.80 1.13
C ILE A 47 3.50 -4.65 2.40
N VAL A 48 2.19 -4.84 2.29
CA VAL A 48 1.21 -4.61 3.37
C VAL A 48 0.20 -5.75 3.45
N CYS A 49 -0.62 -5.74 4.50
CA CYS A 49 -1.82 -6.57 4.61
C CYS A 49 -3.05 -5.67 4.61
N LEU A 50 -3.97 -5.86 3.64
CA LEU A 50 -5.16 -5.02 3.53
C LEU A 50 -6.31 -5.44 4.46
N ASP A 51 -6.20 -6.61 5.11
CA ASP A 51 -7.20 -7.05 6.08
C ASP A 51 -7.00 -6.30 7.41
N PRO A 52 -7.95 -5.44 7.84
CA PRO A 52 -7.86 -4.75 9.11
C PRO A 52 -8.00 -5.70 10.31
N ASN A 53 -8.63 -6.87 10.12
CA ASN A 53 -8.92 -7.78 11.21
C ASN A 53 -7.73 -8.71 11.44
N MET A 54 -7.03 -8.56 12.57
CA MET A 54 -6.22 -9.65 13.09
C MET A 54 -7.18 -10.65 13.72
N VAL A 55 -7.38 -11.80 13.10
CA VAL A 55 -8.23 -12.84 13.66
C VAL A 55 -7.38 -14.03 14.10
N PRO A 56 -6.81 -14.03 15.33
CA PRO A 56 -6.59 -15.28 16.02
C PRO A 56 -7.93 -15.73 16.67
N LYS A 57 -9.05 -15.77 15.94
CA LYS A 57 -10.27 -16.43 16.45
C LYS A 57 -10.24 -17.90 16.09
N LEU A 58 -9.36 -18.57 16.80
CA LEU A 58 -9.05 -19.98 16.77
C LEU A 58 -10.10 -20.85 17.50
N TYR A 59 -11.38 -20.50 17.41
CA TYR A 59 -12.41 -21.15 18.24
C TYR A 59 -13.37 -22.09 17.51
N SER A 60 -13.29 -22.23 16.18
CA SER A 60 -14.28 -23.04 15.45
C SER A 60 -13.83 -23.55 14.08
N ILE A 61 -12.55 -23.88 13.91
CA ILE A 61 -12.04 -24.43 12.65
C ILE A 61 -11.58 -25.87 12.88
N ASP A 62 -11.98 -26.78 11.99
CA ASP A 62 -11.47 -28.15 11.91
C ASP A 62 -9.92 -28.15 11.98
N ARG A 63 -9.34 -29.08 12.75
CA ARG A 63 -7.88 -29.21 12.96
C ARG A 63 -7.10 -29.26 11.66
N SER A 64 -7.72 -29.69 10.56
CA SER A 64 -7.08 -29.74 9.24
C SER A 64 -6.70 -28.35 8.68
N TRP A 65 -7.53 -27.32 8.89
CA TRP A 65 -7.30 -25.96 8.35
C TRP A 65 -6.51 -25.06 9.30
N TYR A 66 -6.35 -25.47 10.56
CA TYR A 66 -5.58 -24.77 11.59
C TYR A 66 -4.13 -24.47 11.14
N TRP A 67 -3.44 -25.46 10.57
CA TRP A 67 -2.04 -25.29 10.15
C TRP A 67 -1.92 -24.31 8.99
N VAL A 68 -2.84 -24.37 8.02
CA VAL A 68 -2.86 -23.47 6.87
C VAL A 68 -3.06 -22.02 7.33
N LEU A 69 -4.01 -21.78 8.25
CA LEU A 69 -4.27 -20.43 8.75
C LEU A 69 -3.14 -19.86 9.62
N ARG A 70 -2.47 -20.68 10.44
CA ARG A 70 -1.28 -20.24 11.18
C ARG A 70 -0.14 -19.85 10.25
N VAL A 71 0.11 -20.63 9.20
CA VAL A 71 1.14 -20.30 8.20
C VAL A 71 0.82 -18.98 7.51
N LEU A 72 -0.45 -18.76 7.14
CA LEU A 72 -0.88 -17.49 6.54
C LEU A 72 -0.76 -16.32 7.51
N ASP A 73 -1.09 -16.50 8.79
CA ASP A 73 -0.89 -15.48 9.83
C ASP A 73 0.59 -15.13 9.96
N ASP A 74 1.48 -16.12 10.13
CA ASP A 74 2.94 -15.91 10.24
C ASP A 74 3.51 -15.17 9.02
N ILE A 75 2.97 -15.42 7.83
CA ILE A 75 3.35 -14.71 6.60
C ILE A 75 3.01 -13.22 6.67
N VAL A 76 1.93 -12.82 7.34
CA VAL A 76 1.51 -11.41 7.42
C VAL A 76 1.81 -10.74 8.76
N VAL A 77 2.41 -11.47 9.71
CA VAL A 77 2.88 -10.91 10.99
C VAL A 77 3.84 -9.75 10.71
N GLY A 78 3.57 -8.61 11.37
CA GLY A 78 4.39 -7.39 11.26
C GLY A 78 4.15 -6.55 10.01
N LEU A 79 3.33 -6.98 9.06
CA LEU A 79 2.94 -6.13 7.93
C LEU A 79 2.02 -5.00 8.40
N GLN A 80 2.22 -3.81 7.84
CA GLN A 80 1.33 -2.69 8.08
C GLN A 80 -0.08 -3.05 7.62
N ARG A 81 -1.06 -2.62 8.42
CA ARG A 81 -2.49 -2.78 8.16
C ARG A 81 -3.15 -1.41 8.03
N PRO A 82 -4.30 -1.33 7.36
CA PRO A 82 -5.03 -0.08 7.25
C PRO A 82 -5.62 0.36 8.59
N ASN A 83 -5.70 1.68 8.77
CA ASN A 83 -6.39 2.32 9.87
C ASN A 83 -7.83 2.63 9.46
N VAL A 84 -8.74 2.65 10.43
CA VAL A 84 -10.13 3.10 10.22
C VAL A 84 -10.19 4.61 10.40
N ARG A 85 -10.67 5.31 9.37
CA ARG A 85 -10.93 6.77 9.38
C ARG A 85 -12.23 7.10 10.10
N SER A 86 -12.41 8.38 10.44
CA SER A 86 -13.65 8.88 11.05
C SER A 86 -14.89 8.75 10.16
N ASP A 87 -14.71 8.69 8.83
CA ASP A 87 -15.76 8.48 7.83
C ASP A 87 -16.07 6.99 7.57
N GLY A 88 -15.43 6.08 8.32
CA GLY A 88 -15.61 4.63 8.20
C GLY A 88 -14.91 4.00 6.99
N TRP A 89 -14.06 4.75 6.27
CA TRP A 89 -13.17 4.18 5.26
C TRP A 89 -11.88 3.65 5.89
N LEU A 90 -11.22 2.73 5.19
CA LEU A 90 -9.89 2.25 5.55
C LEU A 90 -8.84 3.09 4.83
N GLU A 91 -7.73 3.40 5.49
CA GLU A 91 -6.58 4.06 4.88
C GLU A 91 -5.26 3.40 5.24
N ILE A 92 -4.36 3.35 4.27
CA ILE A 92 -2.98 2.90 4.47
C ILE A 92 -2.02 3.75 3.64
N GLU A 93 -0.92 4.16 4.23
CA GLU A 93 0.14 4.92 3.56
C GLU A 93 0.88 4.01 2.56
N MET A 94 0.88 4.39 1.29
CA MET A 94 1.59 3.68 0.21
C MET A 94 3.06 4.04 0.16
N GLY A 95 3.39 5.27 0.56
CA GLY A 95 4.72 5.88 0.51
C GLY A 95 4.60 7.34 0.09
N ASP A 96 5.73 7.94 -0.25
CA ASP A 96 5.84 9.35 -0.63
C ASP A 96 6.55 9.52 -1.98
N PHE A 97 6.35 10.69 -2.58
CA PHE A 97 7.03 11.12 -3.78
C PHE A 97 7.21 12.64 -3.77
N PHE A 98 8.25 13.13 -4.44
CA PHE A 98 8.50 14.56 -4.56
C PHE A 98 8.09 15.06 -5.94
N ASN A 99 7.15 16.01 -6.00
CA ASN A 99 6.74 16.60 -7.26
C ASN A 99 7.71 17.69 -7.70
N LEU A 100 8.32 17.54 -8.88
CA LEU A 100 9.19 18.54 -9.50
C LEU A 100 8.41 19.33 -10.55
N ASP A 101 8.73 20.62 -10.70
CA ASP A 101 8.18 21.47 -11.78
C ASP A 101 8.95 21.26 -13.09
N LEU A 102 9.04 20.02 -13.54
CA LEU A 102 9.91 19.63 -14.65
C LEU A 102 9.10 18.91 -15.72
N GLN A 103 9.49 19.09 -16.98
CA GLN A 103 8.93 18.30 -18.08
C GLN A 103 9.30 16.82 -17.90
N VAL A 104 8.51 15.90 -18.48
CA VAL A 104 8.69 14.46 -18.31
C VAL A 104 10.13 14.01 -18.63
N GLU A 105 10.75 14.49 -19.72
CA GLU A 105 12.17 14.21 -20.05
C GLU A 105 13.16 14.68 -18.97
N GLU A 106 12.92 15.85 -18.36
CA GLU A 106 13.78 16.42 -17.32
C GLU A 106 13.62 15.67 -15.99
N VAL A 107 12.42 15.17 -15.72
CA VAL A 107 12.10 14.30 -14.57
C VAL A 107 12.88 12.98 -14.67
N TYR A 108 12.96 12.35 -15.85
CA TYR A 108 13.75 11.13 -16.06
C TYR A 108 15.23 11.30 -15.72
N GLU A 109 15.89 12.34 -16.26
CA GLU A 109 17.32 12.57 -16.01
C GLU A 109 17.59 12.97 -14.55
N TYR A 110 16.69 13.74 -13.94
CA TYR A 110 16.80 14.09 -12.52
C TYR A 110 16.69 12.87 -11.61
N CYS A 111 15.68 12.01 -11.83
CA CYS A 111 15.49 10.80 -11.04
C CYS A 111 16.67 9.84 -11.19
N ARG A 112 17.19 9.67 -12.42
CA ARG A 112 18.43 8.91 -12.67
C ARG A 112 19.62 9.48 -11.88
N TYR A 113 19.80 10.81 -11.87
CA TYR A 113 20.90 11.46 -11.14
C TYR A 113 20.78 11.27 -9.61
N LYS A 114 19.56 11.31 -9.07
CA LYS A 114 19.31 11.17 -7.63
C LYS A 114 19.28 9.72 -7.13
N GLY A 115 19.36 8.74 -8.02
CA GLY A 115 19.31 7.32 -7.68
C GLY A 115 17.95 6.93 -7.08
N TRP A 116 16.91 7.62 -7.50
CA TRP A 116 15.53 7.25 -7.20
C TRP A 116 15.10 6.24 -8.22
#